data_AF-A0A0F9LH33-F1
#
_entry.id   AF-A0A0F9LH33-F1
#
_cell.length_a   1.000
_cell.length_b   1.000
_cell.length_c   1.000
_cell.angle_alpha   90.00
_cell.angle_beta   90.00
_cell.angle_gamma   90.00
#
_symmetry.space_group_name_H-M   'P 1'
#
loop_
_entity.id
_entity.type
_entity.pdbx_description
1 polymer ?
#
loop_
_entity_poly.entity_id
_entity_poly.type
_entity_poly.pdbx_seq_one_letter_code
_entity_poly.pdbx_strand_id
1 'polypeptide(L)' 'MLLEPNCFKRKCKHYLGVIQPDGTEQTETNNCSAFLKGIPNEIAYGDNKHLKPLPNQENDIVFEKEK' A
#
# COMPACT_ATOMS: atom_id res chain seq x y z
N MET A 1 1.87 -1.63 15.96
CA MET A 1 2.28 -2.70 15.03
C MET A 1 1.17 -2.96 14.01
N LEU A 2 1.37 -2.45 12.78
CA LEU A 2 0.46 -2.70 11.67
C LEU A 2 0.37 -4.17 11.29
N LEU A 3 -0.82 -4.59 10.88
CA LEU A 3 -1.01 -5.89 10.23
C LEU A 3 -0.30 -5.89 8.86
N GLU A 4 0.09 -7.08 8.39
CA GLU A 4 0.70 -7.24 7.08
C GLU A 4 -0.30 -6.89 5.95
N PRO A 5 -0.02 -5.87 5.13
CA PRO A 5 -0.96 -5.41 4.12
C PRO A 5 -0.99 -6.33 2.90
N ASN A 6 -2.12 -6.34 2.21
CA ASN A 6 -2.34 -7.09 0.97
C ASN A 6 -1.33 -6.71 -0.13
N CYS A 7 -0.84 -5.46 -0.16
CA CYS A 7 0.18 -5.01 -1.10
C CYS A 7 1.49 -5.78 -0.95
N PHE A 8 1.91 -6.04 0.29
CA PHE A 8 3.11 -6.81 0.61
C PHE A 8 2.89 -8.29 0.30
N LYS A 9 1.77 -8.87 0.76
CA LYS A 9 1.39 -10.27 0.49
C LYS A 9 1.38 -10.60 -1.00
N ARG A 10 0.93 -9.65 -1.82
CA ARG A 10 0.84 -9.79 -3.28
C ARG A 10 2.08 -9.29 -4.03
N LYS A 11 3.15 -8.95 -3.31
CA LYS A 11 4.43 -8.50 -3.87
C LYS A 11 4.26 -7.35 -4.89
N CYS A 12 3.49 -6.34 -4.52
CA CYS A 12 3.31 -5.14 -5.35
C CYS A 12 4.64 -4.39 -5.50
N LYS A 13 5.07 -4.06 -6.73
CA LYS A 13 6.33 -3.35 -6.99
C LYS A 13 6.38 -1.95 -6.40
N HIS A 14 5.21 -1.34 -6.26
CA HIS A 14 5.09 0.02 -5.78
C HIS A 14 5.02 0.11 -4.26
N TYR A 15 4.89 -1.00 -3.54
CA TYR A 15 4.86 -1.00 -2.08
C TYR A 15 6.23 -0.63 -1.53
N LEU A 16 6.30 0.44 -0.75
CA LEU A 16 7.55 1.00 -0.22
C LEU A 16 7.78 0.63 1.26
N GLY A 17 6.81 -0.01 1.92
CA GLY A 17 6.89 -0.34 3.34
C GLY A 17 5.92 0.48 4.18
N VAL A 18 6.25 0.64 5.46
CA VAL A 18 5.49 1.45 6.43
C VAL A 18 6.25 2.74 6.69
N ILE A 19 5.53 3.86 6.74
CA ILE A 19 6.07 5.16 7.18
C ILE A 19 5.48 5.54 8.53
N GLN A 20 6.28 6.26 9.33
CA GLN A 20 5.92 6.78 10.65
C GLN A 20 6.24 8.27 10.71
N PRO A 21 5.34 9.15 10.24
CA PRO A 21 5.62 10.58 10.18
C PRO A 21 5.87 11.21 11.57
N ASP A 22 5.27 10.70 12.64
CA ASP A 22 5.49 11.19 14.01
C ASP A 22 6.33 10.25 14.89
N GLY A 23 6.85 9.16 14.32
CA GLY A 23 7.63 8.14 15.04
C GLY A 23 6.83 7.27 16.02
N THR A 24 5.51 7.40 16.06
CA THR A 24 4.63 6.58 16.90
C THR A 24 3.96 5.46 16.11
N GLU A 25 3.54 4.41 16.82
CA GLU A 25 2.74 3.32 16.24
C GLU A 25 1.36 3.80 15.75
N GLN A 26 0.85 4.94 16.25
CA GLN A 26 -0.48 5.44 15.89
C GLN A 26 -0.52 6.05 14.48
N THR A 27 0.61 6.54 13.98
CA THR A 27 0.70 7.11 12.62
C THR A 27 1.38 6.18 11.62
N GLU A 28 1.72 4.96 12.05
CA GLU A 28 2.16 3.91 11.12
C GLU A 28 1.14 3.79 10.00
N THR A 29 1.58 4.06 8.77
CA THR A 29 0.74 3.86 7.58
C THR A 29 1.54 3.17 6.50
N ASN A 30 0.87 2.26 5.77
CA ASN A 30 1.46 1.60 4.62
C ASN A 30 1.68 2.63 3.52
N ASN A 31 2.83 2.61 2.86
CA ASN A 31 3.17 3.59 1.84
C ASN A 31 3.46 2.91 0.49
N CYS A 32 3.12 3.60 -0.60
CA CYS A 32 3.52 3.21 -1.93
C CYS A 32 3.89 4.44 -2.76
N SER A 33 4.61 4.24 -3.86
CA SER A 33 5.00 5.33 -4.77
C SER A 33 3.81 6.12 -5.34
N ALA A 34 2.60 5.57 -5.26
CA ALA A 34 1.38 6.12 -5.84
C ALA A 34 0.44 6.79 -4.81
N PHE A 35 0.67 6.56 -3.51
CA PHE A 35 -0.11 7.15 -2.42
C PHE A 35 0.83 7.84 -1.42
N LEU A 36 1.23 9.08 -1.74
CA LEU A 36 2.16 9.87 -0.90
C LEU A 36 1.67 10.12 0.53
N LYS A 37 0.36 10.04 0.76
CA LYS A 37 -0.27 10.21 2.08
C LYS A 37 -0.50 8.88 2.82
N GLY A 38 -0.09 7.76 2.22
CA GLY A 38 -0.37 6.42 2.72
C GLY A 38 -1.49 5.70 1.95
N ILE A 39 -1.38 4.39 1.88
CA ILE A 39 -2.29 3.48 1.20
C ILE A 39 -3.59 3.40 2.00
N PRO A 40 -4.76 3.59 1.36
CA PRO A 40 -6.05 3.43 2.01
C PRO A 40 -6.23 2.04 2.66
N ASN A 41 -6.86 1.99 3.83
CA ASN A 41 -7.11 0.73 4.56
C ASN A 41 -7.96 -0.26 3.74
N GLU A 42 -8.85 0.21 2.88
CA GLU A 42 -9.63 -0.64 1.97
C GLU A 42 -8.76 -1.45 1.01
N ILE A 43 -7.58 -0.91 0.62
CA ILE A 43 -6.60 -1.59 -0.23
C ILE A 43 -5.66 -2.45 0.62
N ALA A 44 -5.14 -1.86 1.70
CA ALA A 44 -4.16 -2.52 2.56
C ALA A 44 -4.75 -3.73 3.30
N TYR A 45 -5.99 -3.63 3.76
CA TYR A 45 -6.63 -4.61 4.65
C TYR A 45 -8.03 -5.03 4.22
N GLY A 46 -8.70 -4.25 3.38
CA GLY A 46 -10.05 -4.55 2.91
C GLY A 46 -10.12 -5.49 1.71
N ASP A 47 -11.33 -5.65 1.19
CA ASP A 47 -11.64 -6.50 0.04
C ASP A 47 -11.22 -5.88 -1.30
N ASN A 48 -10.83 -4.60 -1.31
CA ASN A 48 -10.37 -3.95 -2.52
C ASN A 48 -8.99 -4.51 -2.91
N LYS A 49 -9.02 -5.53 -3.78
CA LYS A 49 -7.83 -6.16 -4.35
C LYS A 49 -7.02 -5.20 -5.21
N HIS A 50 -7.41 -3.93 -5.40
CA HIS A 50 -6.60 -2.94 -6.09
C HIS A 50 -6.05 -3.49 -7.43
N LEU A 51 -6.97 -4.04 -8.23
CA LEU A 51 -6.68 -4.65 -9.54
C LEU A 51 -6.73 -3.62 -10.67
N LYS A 52 -7.17 -2.41 -10.37
CA LYS A 52 -7.26 -1.26 -11.27
C LYS A 52 -6.80 -0.02 -10.52
N PRO A 53 -6.06 0.90 -11.18
CA PRO A 53 -5.67 2.17 -10.56
C PRO A 53 -6.91 2.93 -10.06
N LEU A 54 -6.83 3.48 -8.85
CA LEU A 54 -7.88 4.33 -8.30
C LEU A 54 -7.76 5.75 -8.88
N PRO A 55 -8.85 6.52 -8.96
CA PRO A 55 -8.84 7.88 -9.49
C PRO A 55 -7.96 8.86 -8.69
N ASN A 56 -7.62 8.52 -7.45
CA ASN A 56 -6.74 9.29 -6.57
C ASN A 56 -5.29 8.75 -6.55
N GLN A 57 -4.93 7.90 -7.50
CA GLN A 57 -3.60 7.32 -7.63
C GLN A 57 -2.84 7.95 -8.80
N GLU A 58 -1.60 8.39 -8.59
CA GLU A 58 -0.78 9.03 -9.64
C GLU A 58 -0.03 8.06 -10.57
N ASN A 59 -0.02 6.75 -10.27
CA ASN A 59 0.74 5.73 -11.03
C ASN A 59 -0.12 4.52 -11.43
N ASP A 60 0.35 3.73 -12.41
CA ASP A 60 -0.22 2.42 -12.74
C ASP A 60 0.07 1.36 -11.65
N ILE A 61 -0.75 0.31 -11.59
CA ILE A 61 -0.53 -0.81 -10.65
C ILE A 61 0.26 -1.91 -11.33
N VAL A 62 1.51 -2.13 -10.89
CA VAL A 62 2.37 -3.21 -11.37
C VAL A 62 2.68 -4.22 -10.25
N PHE A 63 2.29 -5.47 -10.46
CA PHE A 63 2.64 -6.61 -9.60
C PHE A 63 3.81 -7.39 -10.23
N GLU A 64 4.74 -7.91 -9.41
CA GLU A 64 5.73 -8.88 -9.93
C GLU A 64 5.01 -10.17 -10.34
N LYS A 65 5.38 -10.73 -11.49
CA LYS A 65 5.02 -12.12 -11.79
C LYS A 65 5.87 -13.02 -10.89
N GLU A 66 5.23 -13.88 -10.12
CA GLU A 66 5.96 -14.97 -9.45
C GLU A 66 6.68 -15.80 -10.53
N LYS A 67 7.97 -16.05 -10.29
CA LYS A 67 8.91 -16.66 -11.23
C LYS A 67 8.96 -18.16 -11.03
#